data_AF-A0A3M1ML60-F1
#
_entry.id   AF-A0A3M1ML60-F1
#
_cell.length_a   1.000
_cell.length_b   1.000
_cell.length_c   1.000
_cell.angle_alpha   90.00
_cell.angle_beta   90.00
_cell.angle_gamma   90.00
#
_symmetry.space_group_name_H-M   'P 1'
#
loop_
_entity.id
_entity.type
_entity.pdbx_description
1 polymer ?
#
loop_
_entity_poly.entity_id
_entity_poly.type
_entity_poly.pdbx_seq_one_letter_code
_entity_poly.pdbx_strand_id
1 'polypeptide(L)'
;MALEFHLPSLVVGGIVGLLFGALAAIAFSQPRVARAIGKTAAVVLIAAGAGLLCWGLLTTIGVGEFQELQFGPITFYSSSQTLGWGAGLLAGGITALVLALVGRH
;
A
#
# COMPACT_ATOMS: atom_id res chain seq x y z
N MET A 1 0.82 29.59 -13.72
CA MET A 1 0.16 28.26 -13.79
C MET A 1 0.80 27.18 -12.90
N ALA A 2 1.76 27.49 -12.02
CA ALA A 2 2.36 26.50 -11.10
C ALA A 2 1.71 26.47 -9.69
N LEU A 3 0.88 27.46 -9.34
CA LEU A 3 0.34 27.60 -7.98
C LEU A 3 -0.94 26.77 -7.73
N GLU A 4 -1.69 26.43 -8.77
CA GLU A 4 -2.97 25.72 -8.65
C GLU A 4 -2.81 24.21 -8.44
N PHE A 5 -1.66 23.62 -8.79
CA PHE A 5 -1.40 22.18 -8.61
C PHE A 5 -1.03 21.79 -7.17
N HIS A 6 -0.54 22.73 -6.35
CA HIS A 6 -0.11 22.44 -4.98
C HIS A 6 -1.27 22.42 -3.96
N LEU A 7 -2.31 23.22 -4.18
CA LEU A 7 -3.51 23.27 -3.34
C LEU A 7 -4.25 21.92 -3.25
N PRO A 8 -4.56 21.22 -4.36
CA PRO A 8 -5.24 19.94 -4.29
C PRO A 8 -4.37 18.86 -3.64
N SER A 9 -3.05 18.85 -3.91
CA SER A 9 -2.15 17.88 -3.27
C SER A 9 -2.01 18.09 -1.75
N LEU A 10 -2.04 19.35 -1.29
CA LEU A 10 -1.97 19.67 0.13
C LEU A 10 -3.27 19.27 0.85
N VAL A 11 -4.41 19.50 0.22
CA VAL A 11 -5.73 19.09 0.74
C VAL A 11 -5.83 17.57 0.80
N VAL A 12 -5.41 16.86 -0.24
CA VAL A 12 -5.39 15.39 -0.25
C VAL A 12 -4.43 14.87 0.82
N GLY A 13 -3.21 15.40 0.90
CA GLY A 13 -2.23 15.03 1.94
C GLY A 13 -2.74 15.30 3.35
N GLY A 14 -3.41 16.44 3.57
CA GLY A 14 -4.03 16.81 4.84
C GLY A 14 -5.18 15.88 5.24
N ILE A 15 -6.07 15.54 4.30
CA ILE A 15 -7.17 14.58 4.54
C ILE A 15 -6.61 13.20 4.85
N VAL A 16 -5.63 12.72 4.08
CA VAL A 16 -4.98 11.43 4.31
C VAL A 16 -4.31 11.40 5.68
N GLY A 17 -3.57 12.44 6.05
CA GLY A 17 -2.94 12.57 7.35
C GLY A 17 -3.94 12.61 8.51
N LEU A 18 -5.05 13.33 8.35
CA LEU A 18 -6.10 13.43 9.36
C LEU A 18 -6.85 12.10 9.53
N LEU A 19 -7.15 11.40 8.44
CA LEU A 19 -7.71 10.05 8.47
C LEU A 19 -6.76 9.07 9.15
N PHE A 20 -5.46 9.13 8.84
CA PHE A 20 -4.44 8.30 9.50
C PHE A 20 -4.35 8.59 11.01
N GLY A 21 -4.37 9.87 11.39
CA GLY A 21 -4.37 10.30 12.79
C GLY A 21 -5.63 9.87 13.54
N ALA A 22 -6.80 9.99 12.92
CA ALA A 22 -8.07 9.52 13.49
C ALA A 22 -8.08 7.99 13.64
N LEU A 23 -7.59 7.26 12.64
CA LEU A 23 -7.45 5.80 12.70
C LEU A 23 -6.48 5.39 13.81
N ALA A 24 -5.37 6.11 14.00
CA ALA A 24 -4.42 5.89 15.09
C ALA A 24 -5.01 6.20 16.46
N ALA A 25 -5.81 7.26 16.59
CA ALA A 25 -6.51 7.60 17.83
C ALA A 25 -7.57 6.54 18.20
N ILE A 26 -8.35 6.08 17.22
CA ILE A 26 -9.29 4.96 17.39
C ILE A 26 -8.52 3.71 17.78
N ALA A 27 -7.38 3.46 17.13
CA ALA A 27 -6.53 2.31 17.44
C ALA A 27 -6.02 2.32 18.89
N PHE A 28 -5.71 3.50 19.42
CA PHE A 28 -5.32 3.69 20.81
C PHE A 28 -6.50 3.48 21.78
N SER A 29 -7.69 3.93 21.42
CA SER A 29 -8.90 3.78 22.25
C SER A 29 -9.44 2.33 22.29
N GLN A 30 -9.28 1.58 21.20
CA GLN A 30 -9.82 0.22 21.04
C GLN A 30 -8.78 -0.72 20.41
N PRO A 31 -7.76 -1.16 21.18
CA PRO A 31 -6.63 -1.92 20.66
C PRO A 31 -7.03 -3.28 20.05
N ARG A 32 -8.18 -3.85 20.44
CA ARG A 32 -8.71 -5.08 19.85
C ARG A 32 -9.21 -4.88 18.42
N VAL A 33 -9.95 -3.80 18.17
CA VAL A 33 -10.48 -3.44 16.85
C VAL A 33 -9.35 -3.02 15.92
N ALA A 34 -8.42 -2.22 16.45
CA ALA A 34 -7.19 -1.82 15.76
C ALA A 34 -6.39 -2.99 15.22
N ARG A 35 -6.21 -4.04 16.05
CA ARG A 35 -5.46 -5.25 15.67
C ARG A 35 -6.16 -6.06 14.60
N ALA A 36 -7.48 -6.17 14.66
CA ALA A 36 -8.24 -6.88 13.64
C ALA A 36 -8.09 -6.19 12.28
N ILE A 37 -8.25 -4.86 12.25
CA ILE A 37 -8.07 -4.03 11.05
C ILE A 37 -6.63 -4.08 10.55
N GLY A 38 -5.64 -3.98 11.44
CA GLY A 38 -4.23 -4.05 11.08
C GLY A 38 -3.85 -5.40 10.47
N LYS A 39 -4.40 -6.50 10.98
CA LYS A 39 -4.20 -7.84 10.42
C LYS A 39 -4.84 -8.00 9.04
N THR A 40 -6.09 -7.58 8.87
CA THR A 40 -6.75 -7.68 7.56
C THR A 40 -6.05 -6.79 6.53
N ALA A 41 -5.69 -5.56 6.89
CA ALA A 41 -4.91 -4.68 6.03
C ALA A 41 -3.54 -5.27 5.67
N ALA A 42 -2.83 -5.87 6.63
CA ALA A 42 -1.56 -6.54 6.38
C ALA A 42 -1.70 -7.70 5.39
N VAL A 43 -2.73 -8.55 5.53
CA VAL A 43 -2.99 -9.65 4.59
C VAL A 43 -3.29 -9.12 3.18
N VAL A 44 -4.10 -8.06 3.07
CA VAL A 44 -4.41 -7.43 1.77
C VAL A 44 -3.14 -6.85 1.13
N LEU A 45 -2.30 -6.17 1.90
CA LEU A 45 -1.03 -5.62 1.44
C LEU A 45 -0.05 -6.71 0.98
N ILE A 46 0.07 -7.80 1.73
CA ILE A 46 0.91 -8.94 1.37
C ILE A 46 0.39 -9.61 0.09
N ALA A 47 -0.91 -9.85 0.00
CA ALA A 47 -1.52 -10.48 -1.18
C ALA A 47 -1.37 -9.60 -2.44
N ALA A 48 -1.63 -8.30 -2.33
CA ALA A 48 -1.44 -7.34 -3.41
C ALA A 48 0.04 -7.22 -3.82
N GLY A 49 0.94 -7.14 -2.85
CA GLY A 49 2.38 -7.11 -3.08
C GLY A 49 2.89 -8.37 -3.78
N ALA A 50 2.48 -9.55 -3.31
CA ALA A 50 2.83 -10.83 -3.92
C ALA A 50 2.26 -10.96 -5.34
N GLY A 51 1.03 -10.49 -5.58
CA GLY A 51 0.42 -10.47 -6.91
C GLY A 51 1.20 -9.59 -7.89
N LEU A 52 1.56 -8.36 -7.48
CA LEU A 52 2.37 -7.45 -8.31
C LEU A 52 3.79 -8.00 -8.55
N LEU A 53 4.41 -8.63 -7.55
CA LEU A 53 5.71 -9.28 -7.71
C LEU A 53 5.62 -10.44 -8.71
N CYS A 54 4.62 -11.30 -8.56
CA CYS A 54 4.40 -12.42 -9.48
C CYS A 54 4.18 -11.92 -10.92
N TRP A 55 3.31 -10.93 -11.08
CA TRP A 55 3.05 -10.31 -12.39
C TRP A 55 4.31 -9.69 -13.00
N GLY A 56 5.01 -8.83 -12.27
CA GLY A 56 6.23 -8.17 -12.74
C GLY A 56 7.37 -9.16 -13.02
N LEU A 57 7.42 -10.29 -12.31
CA LEU A 57 8.39 -11.35 -12.53
C LEU A 57 8.07 -12.14 -13.80
N LEU A 58 6.80 -12.52 -14.01
CA LEU A 58 6.34 -13.23 -15.21
C LEU A 58 6.61 -12.42 -16.48
N THR A 59 6.39 -11.11 -16.44
CA THR A 59 6.67 -10.23 -17.58
C THR A 59 8.18 -10.01 -17.80
N THR A 60 9.03 -10.08 -16.76
CA THR A 60 10.49 -9.96 -16.93
C THR A 60 11.13 -11.21 -17.52
N ILE A 61 10.60 -12.40 -17.22
CA ILE A 61 11.10 -13.67 -17.77
C ILE A 61 10.55 -13.99 -19.18
N GLY A 62 9.83 -13.04 -19.79
CA GLY A 62 9.30 -13.17 -21.15
C GLY A 62 8.06 -14.04 -21.28
N VAL A 63 7.38 -14.36 -20.16
CA VAL A 63 6.08 -15.04 -20.17
C VAL A 63 5.00 -13.99 -20.42
N GLY A 64 4.83 -13.61 -21.69
CA GLY A 64 3.85 -12.63 -22.15
C GLY A 64 4.42 -11.22 -22.38
N GLU A 65 3.66 -10.40 -23.10
CA GLU A 65 3.97 -8.98 -23.30
C GLU A 65 3.60 -8.18 -22.04
N PHE A 66 4.43 -7.19 -21.68
CA PHE A 66 4.10 -6.30 -20.56
C PHE A 66 2.90 -5.44 -20.95
N GLN A 67 1.74 -5.76 -20.39
CA GLN A 67 0.55 -4.95 -20.54
C GLN A 67 0.58 -3.82 -19.51
N GLU A 68 0.45 -2.58 -19.99
CA GLU A 68 0.26 -1.42 -19.11
C GLU A 68 -0.96 -1.67 -18.23
N LEU A 69 -0.75 -1.59 -16.91
CA LEU A 69 -1.78 -1.86 -15.93
C LEU A 69 -2.15 -0.54 -15.26
N GLN A 70 -3.39 -0.10 -15.45
CA GLN A 70 -3.93 1.10 -14.83
C GLN A 70 -4.83 0.71 -13.65
N PHE A 71 -4.41 1.05 -12.43
CA PHE A 71 -5.19 0.93 -11.20
C PHE A 71 -5.53 2.32 -10.67
N GLY A 72 -6.68 2.85 -11.10
CA GLY A 72 -7.13 4.18 -10.73
C GLY A 72 -6.15 5.26 -11.21
N PRO A 73 -5.62 6.14 -10.33
CA PRO A 73 -4.64 7.16 -10.71
C PRO A 73 -3.22 6.61 -10.88
N ILE A 74 -2.98 5.33 -10.58
CA ILE A 74 -1.65 4.70 -10.67
C ILE A 74 -1.58 3.90 -11.95
N THR A 75 -0.62 4.23 -12.81
CA THR A 75 -0.34 3.48 -14.05
C THR A 75 1.06 2.89 -13.97
N PHE A 76 1.18 1.59 -14.25
CA PHE A 76 2.45 0.87 -14.28
C PHE A 76 2.97 0.78 -15.71
N TYR A 77 4.08 1.47 -15.99
CA TYR A 77 4.67 1.55 -17.35
C TYR A 77 5.84 0.58 -17.58
N SER A 78 6.32 -0.08 -16.52
CA SER A 78 7.48 -0.98 -16.62
C SER A 78 7.44 -2.07 -15.57
N SER A 79 7.94 -3.26 -15.93
CA SER A 79 8.09 -4.38 -14.99
C SER A 79 8.91 -4.01 -13.76
N SER A 80 9.92 -3.14 -13.89
CA SER A 80 10.73 -2.70 -12.74
C SER A 80 9.92 -1.84 -11.76
N GLN A 81 9.01 -1.00 -12.26
CA GLN A 81 8.08 -0.23 -11.41
C GLN A 81 7.13 -1.19 -10.68
N THR A 82 6.54 -2.14 -11.40
CA THR A 82 5.63 -3.14 -10.81
C THR A 82 6.32 -3.95 -9.70
N LEU A 83 7.57 -4.37 -9.92
CA LEU A 83 8.37 -5.07 -8.91
C LEU A 83 8.69 -4.18 -7.70
N GLY A 84 9.04 -2.91 -7.93
CA GLY A 84 9.30 -1.94 -6.85
C GLY A 84 8.07 -1.70 -5.97
N TRP A 85 6.90 -1.51 -6.59
CA TRP A 85 5.64 -1.37 -5.87
C TRP A 85 5.23 -2.65 -5.15
N GLY A 86 5.38 -3.80 -5.80
CA GLY A 86 5.13 -5.11 -5.19
C GLY A 86 5.99 -5.34 -3.95
N ALA A 87 7.29 -5.07 -4.03
CA ALA A 87 8.23 -5.18 -2.91
C ALA A 87 7.86 -4.22 -1.76
N GLY A 88 7.49 -2.98 -2.08
CA GLY A 88 7.06 -1.98 -1.10
C GLY A 88 5.80 -2.39 -0.34
N LEU A 89 4.76 -2.87 -1.05
CA LEU A 89 3.54 -3.37 -0.43
C LEU A 89 3.79 -4.62 0.41
N LEU A 90 4.67 -5.52 -0.07
CA LEU A 90 5.04 -6.73 0.68
C LEU A 90 5.76 -6.37 1.99
N ALA A 91 6.77 -5.49 1.92
CA ALA A 91 7.51 -5.02 3.09
C ALA A 91 6.61 -4.27 4.08
N GLY A 92 5.73 -3.40 3.57
CA GLY A 92 4.74 -2.69 4.38
C GLY A 92 3.75 -3.63 5.06
N GLY A 93 3.22 -4.61 4.33
CA GLY A 93 2.30 -5.63 4.86
C GLY A 93 2.96 -6.51 5.92
N ILE A 94 4.19 -6.98 5.69
CA ILE A 94 4.97 -7.74 6.68
C ILE A 94 5.21 -6.90 7.94
N THR A 95 5.63 -5.64 7.78
CA THR A 95 5.88 -4.73 8.91
C THR A 95 4.60 -4.50 9.72
N ALA A 96 3.47 -4.26 9.07
CA ALA A 96 2.17 -4.12 9.72
C ALA A 96 1.76 -5.40 10.46
N LEU A 97 2.02 -6.58 9.88
CA LEU A 97 1.76 -7.87 10.52
C LEU A 97 2.62 -8.08 11.76
N VAL A 98 3.92 -7.77 11.67
CA VAL A 98 4.87 -7.86 12.79
C VAL A 98 4.44 -6.94 13.92
N LEU A 99 4.10 -5.68 13.64
CA LEU A 99 3.61 -4.74 14.67
C LEU A 99 2.31 -5.23 15.31
N ALA A 100 1.39 -5.80 14.53
CA ALA A 100 0.16 -6.38 15.05
C ALA A 100 0.38 -7.63 15.93
N LEU A 101 1.47 -8.37 15.69
CA LEU A 101 1.89 -9.54 16.48
C LEU A 101 2.66 -9.16 17.75
N VAL A 102 3.63 -8.24 17.66
CA VAL A 102 4.47 -7.80 18.78
C VAL A 102 3.65 -7.16 19.89
N GLY A 103 2.58 -6.43 19.55
CA GLY A 103 1.67 -5.90 20.57
C GLY A 103 0.97 -6.97 21.44
N ARG A 104 1.06 -8.28 21.12
CA ARG A 104 0.45 -9.34 21.94
C ARG A 104 1.16 -9.60 23.28
N HIS A 105 2.38 -9.11 23.47
CA HIS A 105 3.12 -9.16 24.75
C HIS A 105 2.94 -7.88 25.55
#